data_AF-A0A845MMK8-F1
#
_entry.id   AF-A0A845MMK8-F1
#
_cell.length_a   1.000
_cell.length_b   1.000
_cell.length_c   1.000
_cell.angle_alpha   90.00
_cell.angle_beta   90.00
_cell.angle_gamma   90.00
#
_symmetry.space_group_name_H-M   'P 1'
#
loop_
_entity.id
_entity.type
_entity.pdbx_description
1 polymer ?
#
loop_
_entity_poly.entity_id
_entity_poly.type
_entity_poly.pdbx_seq_one_letter_code
_entity_poly.pdbx_strand_id
1 'polypeptide(L)'
;MELTCSHCGTINRVPEERLRNNPVCGKCRHAILDGQPLSASDAGFQRLVDRNGLPLVLDFWASWCGPCQQFAPTFQATAGQFATQARFVKVDTERCPQTAARFQIRSIPTLMIIKNGKEIARLAGALPKAQFTQWVNQQLGVSA
;
A
#
# COMPACT_ATOMS: atom_id res chain seq x y z
N MET A 1 -13.19 10.56 4.55
CA MET A 1 -11.90 10.52 3.82
C MET A 1 -12.08 10.04 2.38
N GLU A 2 -11.05 10.17 1.55
CA GLU A 2 -11.02 9.63 0.19
C GLU A 2 -10.21 8.33 0.13
N LEU A 3 -10.67 7.37 -0.68
CA LEU A 3 -10.08 6.05 -0.84
C LEU A 3 -10.15 5.60 -2.30
N THR A 4 -9.02 5.16 -2.85
CA THR A 4 -8.96 4.59 -4.21
C THR A 4 -9.41 3.13 -4.21
N CYS A 5 -10.30 2.73 -5.13
CA CYS A 5 -10.74 1.35 -5.30
C CYS A 5 -9.63 0.48 -5.91
N SER A 6 -9.36 -0.68 -5.32
CA SER A 6 -8.38 -1.68 -5.79
C SER A 6 -8.71 -2.29 -7.14
N HIS A 7 -10.00 -2.40 -7.46
CA HIS A 7 -10.46 -3.04 -8.69
C HIS A 7 -10.47 -2.10 -9.91
N CYS A 8 -11.00 -0.88 -9.76
CA CYS A 8 -11.22 0.03 -10.91
C CYS A 8 -10.54 1.40 -10.80
N GLY A 9 -9.79 1.65 -9.72
CA GLY A 9 -9.06 2.92 -9.51
C GLY A 9 -9.93 4.14 -9.22
N THR A 10 -11.25 4.00 -9.09
CA THR A 10 -12.15 5.12 -8.77
C THR A 10 -11.92 5.61 -7.34
N ILE A 11 -11.85 6.92 -7.15
CA ILE A 11 -11.81 7.55 -5.83
C ILE A 11 -13.22 7.57 -5.26
N ASN A 12 -13.34 7.07 -4.03
CA ASN A 12 -14.58 7.04 -3.28
C ASN A 12 -14.44 7.88 -2.01
N ARG A 13 -15.49 8.60 -1.64
CA ARG A 13 -15.57 9.28 -0.35
C ARG A 13 -16.23 8.35 0.66
N VAL A 14 -15.50 8.00 1.71
CA VAL A 14 -15.95 7.11 2.78
C VAL A 14 -15.77 7.85 4.11
N PRO A 15 -16.85 8.12 4.86
CA PRO A 15 -16.74 8.64 6.23
C PRO A 15 -15.94 7.67 7.11
N GLU A 16 -15.14 8.19 8.04
CA GLU A 16 -14.22 7.38 8.85
C GLU A 16 -14.97 6.35 9.70
N GLU A 17 -16.12 6.76 10.25
CA GLU A 17 -17.03 5.91 11.02
C GLU A 17 -17.62 4.75 10.21
N ARG A 18 -17.53 4.79 8.87
CA ARG A 18 -18.04 3.75 7.97
C ARG A 18 -16.96 2.83 7.41
N LEU A 19 -15.69 2.99 7.78
CA LEU A 19 -14.60 2.13 7.29
C LEU A 19 -14.83 0.66 7.64
N ARG A 20 -15.41 0.38 8.80
CA ARG A 20 -15.72 -0.99 9.27
C ARG A 20 -17.03 -1.56 8.73
N ASN A 21 -17.81 -0.77 7.99
CA ASN A 21 -19.12 -1.15 7.46
C ASN A 21 -19.03 -1.65 6.00
N ASN A 22 -17.92 -2.28 5.63
CA ASN A 22 -17.67 -2.85 4.29
C ASN A 22 -18.03 -1.89 3.14
N PRO A 23 -17.41 -0.70 3.06
CA PRO A 23 -17.75 0.28 2.03
C PRO A 23 -17.46 -0.25 0.63
N VAL A 24 -18.39 -0.03 -0.30
CA VAL A 24 -18.28 -0.48 -1.69
C VAL A 24 -18.02 0.68 -2.64
N CYS A 25 -17.36 0.39 -3.76
CA CYS A 25 -17.07 1.36 -4.81
C CYS A 25 -18.37 1.80 -5.50
N GLY A 26 -18.60 3.11 -5.61
CA GLY A 26 -19.76 3.67 -6.29
C GLY A 26 -19.82 3.36 -7.79
N LYS A 27 -18.67 3.05 -8.41
CA LYS A 27 -18.59 2.72 -9.84
C LYS A 27 -18.73 1.23 -10.12
N CYS A 28 -17.91 0.39 -9.49
CA CYS A 28 -17.84 -1.05 -9.82
C CYS A 28 -18.43 -1.96 -8.74
N ARG A 29 -18.96 -1.42 -7.64
CA ARG A 29 -19.57 -2.15 -6.52
C ARG A 29 -18.66 -3.10 -5.73
N HIS A 30 -17.40 -3.24 -6.12
CA HIS A 30 -16.39 -3.99 -5.36
C HIS A 30 -16.12 -3.36 -3.99
N ALA A 31 -15.79 -4.17 -2.99
CA ALA A 31 -15.37 -3.66 -1.68
C ALA A 31 -14.12 -2.77 -1.82
N ILE A 32 -14.13 -1.57 -1.21
CA ILE A 32 -13.00 -0.63 -1.32
C ILE A 32 -11.82 -1.08 -0.45
N LEU A 33 -12.13 -1.72 0.67
CA LEU A 33 -11.18 -2.20 1.68
C LEU A 33 -11.18 -3.74 1.70
N ASP A 34 -10.95 -4.33 0.53
CA ASP A 34 -10.93 -5.78 0.28
C ASP A 34 -9.63 -6.48 0.73
N GLY A 35 -8.72 -5.74 1.36
CA GLY A 35 -7.42 -6.25 1.77
C GLY A 35 -6.45 -6.51 0.62
N GLN A 36 -6.78 -6.15 -0.62
CA GLN A 36 -5.89 -6.34 -1.76
C GLN A 36 -4.94 -5.15 -1.92
N PRO A 37 -3.64 -5.42 -2.19
CA PRO A 37 -2.72 -4.36 -2.57
C PRO A 37 -3.17 -3.65 -3.86
N LEU A 38 -2.99 -2.33 -3.87
CA LEU A 38 -3.12 -1.50 -5.07
C LEU A 38 -1.88 -1.64 -5.94
N SER A 39 -2.04 -1.55 -7.26
CA SER A 39 -0.90 -1.36 -8.17
C SER A 39 -0.72 0.11 -8.48
N ALA A 40 0.51 0.60 -8.39
CA ALA A 40 0.85 1.97 -8.78
C ALA A 40 1.18 2.07 -10.28
N SER A 41 1.11 3.30 -10.78
CA SER A 41 1.74 3.76 -12.03
C SER A 41 2.37 5.13 -11.76
N ASP A 42 3.36 5.53 -12.54
CA ASP A 42 3.99 6.87 -12.37
C ASP A 42 2.95 8.00 -12.41
N ALA A 43 2.05 7.96 -13.40
CA ALA A 43 0.98 8.96 -13.54
C ALA A 43 -0.07 8.91 -12.40
N GLY A 44 -0.23 7.75 -11.75
CA GLY A 44 -1.23 7.52 -10.71
C GLY A 44 -0.70 7.64 -9.29
N PHE A 45 0.61 7.54 -9.07
CA PHE A 45 1.18 7.42 -7.73
C PHE A 45 0.90 8.65 -6.86
N GLN A 46 1.13 9.85 -7.41
CA GLN A 46 0.87 11.09 -6.66
C GLN A 46 -0.60 11.20 -6.21
N ARG A 47 -1.53 10.74 -7.04
CA ARG A 47 -2.96 10.67 -6.69
C ARG A 47 -3.21 9.70 -5.52
N LEU A 48 -2.52 8.56 -5.46
CA LEU A 48 -2.62 7.65 -4.32
C LEU A 48 -2.12 8.30 -3.03
N VAL A 49 -1.07 9.11 -3.11
CA VAL A 49 -0.52 9.84 -1.96
C VAL A 49 -1.48 10.93 -1.49
N ASP A 50 -2.01 11.74 -2.41
CA ASP A 50 -2.80 12.94 -2.07
C ASP A 50 -4.27 12.63 -1.79
N ARG A 51 -4.82 11.60 -2.44
CA ARG A 51 -6.26 11.26 -2.41
C ARG A 51 -6.50 9.98 -1.61
N ASN A 52 -5.82 9.86 -0.47
CA ASN A 52 -5.97 8.75 0.45
C ASN A 52 -5.95 9.24 1.90
N GLY A 53 -6.97 8.89 2.68
CA GLY A 53 -7.04 9.25 4.10
C GLY A 53 -6.26 8.34 5.05
N LEU A 54 -5.75 7.22 4.55
CA LEU A 54 -4.99 6.24 5.34
C LEU A 54 -3.49 6.32 5.01
N PRO A 55 -2.60 5.88 5.92
CA PRO A 55 -1.21 5.60 5.58
C PRO A 55 -1.08 4.63 4.40
N LEU A 56 -0.03 4.80 3.59
CA LEU A 56 0.33 3.87 2.53
C LEU A 56 1.54 3.02 2.95
N VAL A 57 1.40 1.71 2.88
CA VAL A 57 2.51 0.74 2.97
C VAL A 57 2.89 0.35 1.56
N LEU A 58 4.12 0.65 1.16
CA LEU A 58 4.64 0.49 -0.20
C LEU A 58 5.60 -0.69 -0.26
N ASP A 59 5.48 -1.51 -1.30
CA ASP A 59 6.45 -2.53 -1.72
C ASP A 59 7.00 -2.13 -3.09
N PHE A 60 8.22 -1.59 -3.11
CA PHE A 60 8.95 -1.33 -4.35
C PHE A 60 9.61 -2.62 -4.81
N TRP A 61 9.21 -3.13 -5.97
CA TRP A 61 9.57 -4.47 -6.45
C TRP A 61 9.87 -4.48 -7.96
N ALA A 62 10.26 -5.65 -8.48
CA ALA A 62 10.37 -5.91 -9.92
C ALA A 62 10.10 -7.38 -10.22
N SER A 63 9.76 -7.68 -11.47
CA SER A 63 9.36 -9.03 -11.90
C SER A 63 10.49 -10.05 -11.83
N TRP A 64 11.72 -9.65 -12.14
CA TRP A 64 12.93 -10.49 -12.11
C TRP A 64 13.52 -10.68 -10.71
N CYS A 65 13.00 -9.99 -9.70
CA CYS A 65 13.51 -10.04 -8.33
C CYS A 65 12.94 -11.24 -7.56
N GLY A 66 13.74 -12.30 -7.40
CA GLY A 66 13.36 -13.51 -6.65
C GLY A 66 12.82 -13.23 -5.24
N PRO A 67 13.53 -12.48 -4.37
CA PRO A 67 13.02 -12.12 -3.04
C PRO A 67 11.70 -11.35 -3.07
N CYS A 68 11.48 -10.50 -4.08
CA CYS A 68 10.23 -9.76 -4.25
C CYS A 68 9.05 -10.70 -4.55
N GLN A 69 9.26 -11.68 -5.42
CA GLN A 69 8.22 -12.68 -5.74
C GLN A 69 7.87 -13.52 -4.50
N GLN A 70 8.88 -13.93 -3.72
CA GLN A 70 8.68 -14.68 -2.47
C GLN A 70 7.96 -13.86 -1.39
N PHE A 71 8.19 -12.55 -1.36
CA PHE A 71 7.59 -11.64 -0.38
C PHE A 71 6.14 -11.25 -0.72
N ALA A 72 5.77 -11.23 -2.00
CA ALA A 72 4.43 -10.85 -2.47
C ALA A 72 3.25 -11.48 -1.68
N PRO A 73 3.19 -12.81 -1.41
CA PRO A 73 2.11 -13.39 -0.62
C PRO A 73 2.09 -12.91 0.83
N THR A 74 3.26 -12.64 1.41
CA THR A 74 3.37 -12.04 2.76
C THR A 74 2.79 -10.65 2.76
N PHE A 75 3.15 -9.82 1.78
CA PHE A 75 2.64 -8.46 1.63
C PHE A 75 1.11 -8.43 1.51
N GLN A 76 0.54 -9.29 0.66
CA GLN A 76 -0.92 -9.41 0.48
C GLN A 76 -1.63 -9.92 1.74
N ALA A 77 -1.07 -10.91 2.43
CA ALA A 77 -1.68 -11.44 3.65
C ALA A 77 -1.71 -10.38 4.78
N THR A 78 -0.65 -9.59 4.91
CA THR A 78 -0.61 -8.47 5.87
C THR A 78 -1.55 -7.35 5.44
N ALA A 79 -1.66 -7.05 4.13
CA ALA A 79 -2.63 -6.08 3.63
C ALA A 79 -4.08 -6.36 4.08
N GLY A 80 -4.48 -7.64 4.09
CA GLY A 80 -5.78 -8.07 4.60
C GLY A 80 -6.00 -7.76 6.09
N GLN A 81 -4.95 -7.85 6.91
CA GLN A 81 -5.05 -7.60 8.36
C GLN A 81 -5.23 -6.11 8.69
N PHE A 82 -4.70 -5.23 7.83
CA PHE A 82 -4.68 -3.78 8.05
C PHE A 82 -5.62 -3.00 7.13
N ALA A 83 -6.58 -3.66 6.47
CA ALA A 83 -7.42 -3.06 5.42
C ALA A 83 -8.14 -1.77 5.84
N THR A 84 -8.49 -1.61 7.13
CA THR A 84 -9.14 -0.39 7.67
C THR A 84 -8.17 0.63 8.26
N GLN A 85 -6.87 0.30 8.35
CA GLN A 85 -5.85 1.07 9.04
C GLN A 85 -4.79 1.63 8.10
N ALA A 86 -4.50 0.93 7.00
CA ALA A 86 -3.56 1.36 5.98
C ALA A 86 -3.94 0.81 4.60
N ARG A 87 -3.40 1.40 3.53
CA ARG A 87 -3.49 0.86 2.18
C ARG A 87 -2.15 0.33 1.75
N PHE A 88 -2.16 -0.87 1.16
CA PHE A 88 -0.96 -1.52 0.67
C PHE A 88 -0.84 -1.23 -0.82
N VAL A 89 0.35 -0.90 -1.29
CA VAL A 89 0.59 -0.53 -2.69
C VAL A 89 1.86 -1.23 -3.18
N LYS A 90 1.75 -1.97 -4.28
CA LYS A 90 2.89 -2.50 -5.02
C LYS A 90 3.32 -1.50 -6.07
N VAL A 91 4.60 -1.14 -6.05
CA VAL A 91 5.24 -0.23 -7.00
C VAL A 91 6.26 -1.02 -7.79
N ASP A 92 5.89 -1.43 -9.00
CA ASP A 92 6.82 -2.06 -9.93
C ASP A 92 7.80 -1.00 -10.44
N THR A 93 9.06 -1.12 -10.05
CA THR A 93 10.13 -0.16 -10.37
C THR A 93 10.48 -0.13 -11.85
N GLU A 94 10.19 -1.20 -12.61
CA GLU A 94 10.36 -1.23 -14.07
C GLU A 94 9.27 -0.43 -14.78
N ARG A 95 8.07 -0.36 -14.18
CA ARG A 95 6.91 0.37 -14.72
C ARG A 95 6.72 1.76 -14.12
N CYS A 96 7.38 2.03 -12.98
CA CYS A 96 7.31 3.29 -12.26
C CYS A 96 8.71 3.88 -12.01
N PRO A 97 9.56 4.06 -13.05
CA PRO A 97 10.94 4.52 -12.88
C PRO A 97 11.01 5.94 -12.28
N GLN A 98 10.04 6.82 -12.58
CA GLN A 98 10.04 8.19 -12.03
C GLN A 98 9.73 8.16 -10.54
N THR A 99 8.75 7.34 -10.13
CA THR A 99 8.41 7.13 -8.72
C THR A 99 9.59 6.51 -7.96
N ALA A 100 10.21 5.47 -8.51
CA ALA A 100 11.37 4.83 -7.91
C ALA A 100 12.55 5.82 -7.74
N ALA A 101 12.83 6.64 -8.75
CA ALA A 101 13.86 7.68 -8.68
C ALA A 101 13.54 8.74 -7.62
N ARG A 102 12.29 9.21 -7.55
CA ARG A 102 11.84 10.19 -6.56
C ARG A 102 12.04 9.71 -5.11
N PHE A 103 11.76 8.44 -4.84
CA PHE A 103 11.99 7.85 -3.50
C PHE A 103 13.42 7.33 -3.30
N GLN A 104 14.31 7.55 -4.28
CA GLN A 104 15.70 7.12 -4.27
C GLN A 104 15.84 5.61 -3.97
N ILE A 105 15.04 4.79 -4.65
CA ILE A 105 15.08 3.33 -4.49
C ILE A 105 16.37 2.80 -5.11
N ARG A 106 17.22 2.17 -4.27
CA ARG A 106 18.54 1.64 -4.66
C ARG A 106 18.62 0.11 -4.62
N SER A 107 17.65 -0.53 -4.00
CA SER A 107 17.54 -1.98 -3.89
C SER A 107 16.07 -2.38 -3.79
N ILE A 108 15.77 -3.62 -4.17
CA ILE A 108 14.43 -4.19 -4.09
C ILE A 108 14.46 -5.60 -3.46
N PRO A 109 13.41 -6.00 -2.71
CA PRO A 109 12.27 -5.16 -2.36
C PRO A 109 12.68 -4.05 -1.37
N THR A 110 12.10 -2.86 -1.52
CA THR A 110 12.18 -1.80 -0.50
C THR A 110 10.78 -1.57 0.03
N LEU A 111 10.63 -1.68 1.34
CA LEU A 111 9.38 -1.42 2.06
C LEU A 111 9.39 -0.01 2.61
N MET A 112 8.27 0.68 2.50
CA MET A 112 8.17 2.06 2.98
C MET A 112 6.77 2.34 3.51
N ILE A 113 6.67 3.12 4.57
CA ILE A 113 5.39 3.65 5.05
C ILE A 113 5.41 5.16 4.85
N ILE A 114 4.39 5.68 4.18
CA ILE A 114 4.20 7.12 4.00
C ILE A 114 2.80 7.54 4.50
N LYS A 115 2.70 8.76 5.02
CA LYS A 115 1.42 9.39 5.38
C LYS A 115 1.49 10.86 5.02
N ASN A 116 0.47 11.36 4.32
CA ASN A 116 0.40 12.76 3.87
C ASN A 116 1.67 13.20 3.11
N GLY A 117 2.17 12.33 2.23
CA GLY A 117 3.37 12.57 1.43
C GLY A 117 4.71 12.53 2.17
N LYS A 118 4.71 12.27 3.49
CA LYS A 118 5.92 12.16 4.30
C LYS A 118 6.28 10.70 4.56
N GLU A 119 7.56 10.38 4.45
CA GLU A 119 8.11 9.09 4.86
C GLU A 119 8.07 8.96 6.38
N ILE A 120 7.46 7.88 6.87
CA ILE A 120 7.42 7.50 8.30
C ILE A 120 8.54 6.51 8.58
N ALA A 121 8.67 5.49 7.73
CA ALA A 121 9.63 4.41 7.90
C ALA A 121 10.01 3.81 6.55
N ARG A 122 11.22 3.26 6.51
CA ARG A 122 11.77 2.54 5.36
C ARG A 122 12.57 1.33 5.83
N LEU A 123 12.47 0.25 5.08
CA LEU A 123 13.27 -0.95 5.26
C LEU A 123 13.70 -1.50 3.91
N ALA A 124 14.99 -1.82 3.76
CA ALA A 124 15.47 -2.56 2.61
C ALA A 124 15.36 -4.06 2.87
N GLY A 125 14.80 -4.80 1.91
CA GLY A 125 14.66 -6.25 1.97
C GLY A 125 13.29 -6.74 2.43
N ALA A 126 13.06 -8.03 2.15
CA ALA A 126 11.86 -8.74 2.57
C ALA A 126 11.98 -9.18 4.04
N LEU A 127 10.83 -9.25 4.71
CA LEU A 127 10.73 -9.81 6.07
C LEU A 127 9.82 -11.04 6.09
N PRO A 128 10.06 -12.00 7.00
CA PRO A 128 9.07 -13.00 7.33
C PRO A 128 7.75 -12.35 7.79
N LYS A 129 6.61 -12.99 7.51
CA LYS A 129 5.28 -12.42 7.77
C LYS A 129 5.08 -11.85 9.18
N ALA A 130 5.50 -12.58 10.22
CA ALA A 130 5.35 -12.12 11.60
C ALA A 130 6.11 -10.81 11.85
N GLN A 131 7.35 -10.71 11.37
CA GLN A 131 8.19 -9.52 11.51
C GLN A 131 7.64 -8.35 10.67
N PHE A 132 7.14 -8.64 9.47
CA PHE A 132 6.52 -7.61 8.63
C PHE A 132 5.25 -7.04 9.27
N THR A 133 4.34 -7.89 9.73
CA THR A 133 3.13 -7.47 10.47
C THR A 133 3.49 -6.66 11.71
N GLN A 134 4.49 -7.10 12.49
CA GLN A 134 4.95 -6.37 13.67
C GLN A 134 5.51 -4.99 13.31
N TRP A 135 6.35 -4.91 12.27
CA TRP A 135 6.90 -3.65 11.79
C TRP A 135 5.79 -2.68 11.36
N VAL A 136 4.82 -3.13 10.55
CA VAL A 136 3.67 -2.31 10.16
C VAL A 136 2.92 -1.81 11.40
N ASN A 137 2.60 -2.70 12.34
CA ASN A 137 1.87 -2.33 13.55
C ASN A 137 2.59 -1.24 14.36
N GLN A 138 3.90 -1.41 14.57
CA GLN A 138 4.74 -0.45 15.28
C GLN A 138 4.76 0.92 14.60
N GLN A 139 4.95 0.95 13.27
CA GLN A 139 5.05 2.21 12.53
C GLN A 139 3.71 2.93 12.35
N LEU A 140 2.59 2.21 12.36
CA LEU A 140 1.26 2.82 12.32
C LEU A 140 0.80 3.33 13.69
N GLY A 141 1.51 3.02 14.77
CA GLY A 141 1.12 3.39 16.14
C GLY A 141 -0.18 2.72 16.59
N VAL A 142 -0.47 1.53 16.05
CA VAL A 142 -1.68 0.79 16.38
C VAL A 142 -1.38 -0.05 17.62
N SER A 143 -1.96 0.33 18.76
CA SER A 143 -1.96 -0.50 19.96
C SER A 143 -2.74 -1.79 19.67
N ALA A 144 -2.14 -2.93 19.98
CA ALA A 144 -2.76 -4.25 19.86
C ALA A 144 -4.04 -4.37 20.70
#